data_AF-A0A7S2S288-F1
#
_entry.id   AF-A0A7S2S288-F1
#
_cell.length_a   1.000
_cell.length_b   1.000
_cell.length_c   1.000
_cell.angle_alpha   90.00
_cell.angle_beta   90.00
_cell.angle_gamma   90.00
#
_symmetry.space_group_name_H-M   'P 1'
#
loop_
_entity.id
_entity.type
_entity.pdbx_description
1 polymer ?
#
loop_
_entity_poly.entity_id
_entity_poly.type
_entity_poly.pdbx_seq_one_letter_code
_entity_poly.pdbx_strand_id
1 'polypeptide(L)'
;MGKEASQGPEKEEGGPVEDDDTTLDTGQKRYGRWTQEEGTFAEYIIKYFREGKLDVPNGITLRKLLAEKLNCQPSRITKRYGGERYDGSMTQAVYNTLKFPHVTRGEIYEAENHLQILRAQYLHSLRDRARKLQHPS
;
A
#
# COMPACT_ATOMS: atom_id res chain seq x y z
N MET A 1 -20.32 -38.00 58.86
CA MET A 1 -20.38 -38.14 57.39
C MET A 1 -20.30 -36.74 56.79
N GLY A 2 -19.38 -36.31 55.93
CA GLY A 2 -18.11 -36.78 55.42
C GLY A 2 -17.39 -35.52 54.91
N LYS A 3 -16.06 -35.47 55.03
CA LYS A 3 -15.18 -34.43 54.46
C LYS A 3 -14.89 -34.78 53.01
N GLU A 4 -14.65 -33.76 52.16
CA GLU A 4 -13.68 -33.73 51.03
C GLU A 4 -13.74 -32.31 50.44
N ALA A 5 -12.66 -31.50 50.46
CA ALA A 5 -11.51 -31.51 49.53
C ALA A 5 -11.97 -31.22 48.09
N SER A 6 -11.32 -30.46 47.21
CA SER A 6 -10.13 -29.63 47.17
C SER A 6 -9.95 -29.27 45.67
N GLN A 7 -9.17 -28.23 45.36
CA GLN A 7 -8.37 -28.09 44.13
C GLN A 7 -9.08 -27.91 42.76
N GLY A 8 -8.80 -26.78 42.09
CA GLY A 8 -8.58 -26.79 40.63
C GLY A 8 -7.12 -27.22 40.34
N PRO A 9 -6.50 -26.81 39.22
CA PRO A 9 -6.96 -26.67 37.83
C PRO A 9 -6.06 -27.50 36.87
N GLU A 10 -6.51 -27.85 35.65
CA GLU A 10 -5.64 -28.38 34.55
C GLU A 10 -6.44 -28.30 33.23
N LYS A 11 -6.10 -27.40 32.28
CA LYS A 11 -5.07 -27.48 31.22
C LYS A 11 -5.39 -28.47 30.08
N GLU A 12 -5.79 -27.90 28.94
CA GLU A 12 -5.63 -28.43 27.57
C GLU A 12 -5.32 -27.15 26.73
N GLU A 13 -4.07 -26.73 26.54
CA GLU A 13 -3.09 -27.18 25.54
C GLU A 13 -3.69 -27.34 24.13
N GLY A 14 -3.82 -26.22 23.44
CA GLY A 14 -3.95 -26.15 21.99
C GLY A 14 -3.03 -25.03 21.50
N GLY A 15 -1.85 -25.41 20.99
CA GLY A 15 -0.82 -24.51 20.46
C GLY A 15 -1.27 -23.70 19.24
N PRO A 16 -0.40 -22.79 18.76
CA PRO A 16 -0.73 -21.84 17.71
C PRO A 16 -0.88 -22.59 16.39
N VAL A 17 -2.07 -22.55 15.80
CA VAL A 17 -2.21 -22.87 14.38
C VAL A 17 -1.53 -21.73 13.61
N GLU A 18 -0.34 -22.03 13.11
CA GLU A 18 0.38 -21.25 12.12
C GLU A 18 -0.37 -21.34 10.79
N ASP A 19 -1.49 -20.62 10.69
CA ASP A 19 -2.05 -20.27 9.39
C ASP A 19 -1.25 -19.08 8.86
N ASP A 20 -0.19 -19.41 8.13
CA ASP A 20 0.52 -18.58 7.17
C ASP A 20 -0.45 -18.11 6.07
N ASP A 21 -1.34 -17.19 6.42
CA ASP A 21 -2.10 -16.41 5.44
C ASP A 21 -1.60 -14.97 5.47
N THR A 22 -0.64 -14.70 4.60
CA THR A 22 -0.11 -13.38 4.30
C THR A 22 -1.10 -12.55 3.47
N THR A 23 -2.37 -12.50 3.87
CA THR A 23 -3.32 -11.52 3.34
C THR A 23 -3.76 -10.55 4.44
N LEU A 24 -3.00 -9.45 4.55
CA LEU A 24 -3.46 -8.26 5.25
C LEU A 24 -4.55 -7.56 4.43
N ASP A 25 -5.70 -8.21 4.21
CA ASP A 25 -6.95 -7.56 3.84
C ASP A 25 -7.81 -7.34 5.10
N THR A 26 -7.32 -6.54 6.04
CA THR A 26 -8.12 -6.14 7.20
C THR A 26 -9.12 -5.02 6.86
N GLY A 27 -9.37 -4.71 5.58
CA GLY A 27 -10.24 -3.60 5.15
C GLY A 27 -9.77 -2.21 5.63
N GLN A 28 -8.67 -2.13 6.37
CA GLN A 28 -8.25 -0.94 7.08
C GLN A 28 -7.35 -0.10 6.18
N LYS A 29 -7.98 0.82 5.42
CA LYS A 29 -7.25 1.72 4.53
C LYS A 29 -6.21 2.53 5.29
N ARG A 30 -5.03 2.70 4.69
CA ARG A 30 -3.89 3.34 5.34
C ARG A 30 -4.23 4.76 5.82
N TYR A 31 -3.92 5.02 7.08
CA TYR A 31 -3.98 6.34 7.72
C TYR A 31 -2.61 6.77 8.28
N GLY A 32 -2.49 8.04 8.71
CA GLY A 32 -1.27 8.58 9.33
C GLY A 32 -0.25 9.25 8.40
N ARG A 33 0.85 9.74 8.99
CA ARG A 33 1.91 10.53 8.32
C ARG A 33 2.51 9.76 7.14
N TRP A 34 2.78 10.45 6.04
CA TRP A 34 3.48 9.88 4.90
C TRP A 34 4.92 9.52 5.27
N THR A 35 5.40 8.35 4.87
CA THR A 35 6.83 8.02 4.95
C THR A 35 7.54 8.55 3.70
N GLN A 36 8.87 8.63 3.75
CA GLN A 36 9.63 9.10 2.59
C GLN A 36 9.50 8.11 1.43
N GLU A 37 9.62 6.82 1.73
CA GLU A 37 9.52 5.70 0.81
C GLU A 37 8.15 5.65 0.13
N GLU A 38 7.09 5.93 0.90
CA GLU A 38 5.74 6.06 0.36
C GLU A 38 5.61 7.22 -0.63
N GLY A 39 6.20 8.37 -0.30
CA GLY A 39 6.22 9.54 -1.19
C GLY A 39 6.95 9.22 -2.49
N THR A 40 8.13 8.62 -2.39
CA THR A 40 8.93 8.19 -3.55
C THR A 40 8.18 7.21 -4.42
N PHE A 41 7.55 6.17 -3.84
CA PHE A 41 6.76 5.22 -4.59
C PHE A 41 5.61 5.90 -5.35
N ALA A 42 4.89 6.80 -4.69
CA ALA A 42 3.79 7.56 -5.32
C ALA A 42 4.29 8.49 -6.44
N GLU A 43 5.42 9.17 -6.26
CA GLU A 43 6.01 10.04 -7.28
C GLU A 43 6.42 9.26 -8.55
N TYR A 44 6.99 8.06 -8.40
CA TYR A 44 7.31 7.23 -9.56
C TYR A 44 6.08 6.67 -10.26
N ILE A 45 5.00 6.35 -9.53
CA ILE A 45 3.72 6.00 -10.16
C ILE A 45 3.22 7.17 -11.02
N ILE A 46 3.26 8.40 -10.49
CA ILE A 46 2.85 9.61 -11.22
C ILE A 46 3.71 9.80 -12.48
N LYS A 47 5.03 9.63 -12.35
CA LYS A 47 5.97 9.71 -13.47
C LYS A 47 5.62 8.71 -14.58
N TYR A 48 5.54 7.43 -14.24
CA TYR A 48 5.27 6.38 -15.23
C TYR A 48 3.86 6.44 -15.82
N PHE A 49 2.88 6.93 -15.05
CA PHE A 49 1.55 7.22 -15.57
C PHE A 49 1.58 8.29 -16.67
N ARG A 50 2.37 9.34 -16.49
CA ARG A 50 2.53 10.42 -17.48
C ARG A 50 3.35 10.00 -18.70
N GLU A 51 4.24 9.02 -18.53
CA GLU A 51 5.06 8.46 -19.60
C GLU A 51 4.37 7.31 -20.34
N GLY A 52 3.24 6.80 -19.86
CA GLY A 52 2.56 5.66 -20.48
C GLY A 52 3.21 4.29 -20.20
N LYS A 53 4.05 4.21 -19.17
CA LYS A 53 4.88 3.02 -18.85
C LYS A 53 4.22 2.11 -17.82
N LEU A 54 2.91 2.15 -17.69
CA LEU A 54 2.17 1.33 -16.73
C LEU A 54 1.24 0.37 -17.46
N ASP A 55 1.24 -0.90 -17.06
CA ASP A 55 0.24 -1.87 -17.50
C ASP A 55 -1.01 -1.75 -16.63
N VAL A 56 -1.82 -0.72 -16.91
CA VAL A 56 -3.06 -0.45 -16.18
C VAL A 56 -4.23 -0.27 -17.14
N PRO A 57 -5.46 -0.54 -16.70
CA PRO A 57 -6.63 -0.40 -17.55
C PRO A 57 -6.78 1.01 -18.12
N ASN A 58 -7.07 1.09 -19.42
CA ASN A 58 -7.48 2.35 -20.04
C ASN A 58 -8.68 2.96 -19.30
N GLY A 59 -8.66 4.28 -19.12
CA GLY A 59 -9.71 4.99 -18.40
C GLY A 59 -9.48 5.08 -16.88
N ILE A 60 -8.46 4.43 -16.31
CA ILE A 60 -8.17 4.58 -14.88
C ILE A 60 -7.69 6.01 -14.58
N THR A 61 -8.20 6.63 -13.52
CA THR A 61 -7.70 7.93 -13.07
C THR A 61 -6.45 7.76 -12.22
N LEU A 62 -5.53 8.71 -12.27
CA LEU A 62 -4.32 8.71 -11.44
C LEU A 62 -4.66 8.62 -9.94
N ARG A 63 -5.74 9.30 -9.50
CA ARG A 63 -6.22 9.21 -8.12
C ARG A 63 -6.66 7.80 -7.75
N LYS A 64 -7.41 7.11 -8.61
CA LYS A 64 -7.84 5.73 -8.37
C LYS A 64 -6.64 4.80 -8.31
N LEU A 65 -5.73 4.92 -9.28
CA LEU A 65 -4.51 4.11 -9.34
C LEU A 65 -3.65 4.27 -8.07
N LEU A 66 -3.38 5.50 -7.65
CA LEU A 66 -2.61 5.76 -6.43
C LEU A 66 -3.31 5.23 -5.18
N ALA A 67 -4.63 5.40 -5.08
CA ALA A 67 -5.41 4.90 -3.95
C ALA A 67 -5.32 3.37 -3.83
N GLU A 68 -5.38 2.65 -4.95
CA GLU A 68 -5.23 1.19 -5.00
C GLU A 68 -3.80 0.76 -4.67
N LYS A 69 -2.77 1.35 -5.31
CA LYS A 69 -1.36 0.97 -5.09
C LYS A 69 -0.88 1.26 -3.67
N LEU A 70 -1.39 2.32 -3.02
CA LEU A 70 -1.04 2.71 -1.66
C LEU A 70 -2.04 2.19 -0.61
N ASN A 71 -3.07 1.43 -1.02
CA ASN A 71 -4.17 0.97 -0.19
C ASN A 71 -4.74 2.07 0.74
N CYS A 72 -5.10 3.23 0.18
CA CYS A 72 -5.55 4.39 0.96
C CYS A 72 -6.82 5.04 0.38
N GLN A 73 -7.43 5.94 1.15
CA GLN A 73 -8.63 6.66 0.69
C GLN A 73 -8.25 7.67 -0.42
N PRO A 74 -9.05 7.80 -1.50
CA PRO A 74 -8.81 8.79 -2.56
C PRO A 74 -8.68 10.24 -2.06
N SER A 75 -9.35 10.57 -0.96
CA SER A 75 -9.24 11.88 -0.30
C SER A 75 -7.82 12.19 0.20
N ARG A 76 -7.05 11.16 0.60
CA ARG A 76 -5.65 11.31 1.02
C ARG A 76 -4.76 11.70 -0.16
N ILE A 77 -5.05 11.16 -1.34
CA ILE A 77 -4.39 11.54 -2.59
C ILE A 77 -4.74 12.99 -2.95
N THR A 78 -6.02 13.36 -2.94
CA THR A 78 -6.45 14.75 -3.23
C THR A 78 -5.84 15.75 -2.25
N LYS A 79 -5.78 15.44 -0.94
CA LYS A 79 -5.15 16.34 0.04
C LYS A 79 -3.64 16.48 -0.16
N ARG A 80 -2.96 15.40 -0.58
CA ARG A 80 -1.51 15.41 -0.79
C ARG A 80 -1.11 16.08 -2.11
N TYR A 81 -1.85 15.79 -3.17
CA TYR A 81 -1.53 16.16 -4.56
C TYR A 81 -2.52 17.16 -5.18
N GLY A 82 -3.40 17.76 -4.39
CA GLY A 82 -4.34 18.80 -4.85
C GLY A 82 -4.03 20.20 -4.31
N GLY A 83 -2.91 20.37 -3.60
CA GLY A 83 -2.42 21.67 -3.15
C GLY A 83 -1.35 22.25 -4.08
N GLU A 84 -0.90 23.47 -3.83
CA GLU A 84 -0.09 24.35 -4.71
C GLU A 84 1.11 23.72 -5.46
N ARG A 85 1.70 22.63 -4.93
CA ARG A 85 2.82 21.91 -5.56
C ARG A 85 2.42 21.01 -6.73
N TYR A 86 1.15 20.65 -6.80
CA TYR A 86 0.59 19.75 -7.81
C TYR A 86 -0.70 20.37 -8.32
N ASP A 87 -0.84 20.54 -9.63
CA ASP A 87 -2.10 21.06 -10.15
C ASP A 87 -3.23 20.08 -9.75
N GLY A 88 -4.34 20.61 -9.25
CA GLY A 88 -5.47 19.76 -8.82
C GLY A 88 -6.00 18.87 -9.95
N SER A 89 -5.72 19.27 -11.20
CA SER A 89 -6.04 18.56 -12.44
C SER A 89 -5.32 17.21 -12.53
N MET A 90 -4.10 17.08 -11.99
CA MET A 90 -3.31 15.86 -12.07
C MET A 90 -4.01 14.69 -11.41
N THR A 91 -4.70 14.91 -10.29
CA THR A 91 -5.50 13.85 -9.64
C THR A 91 -6.70 13.39 -10.48
N GLN A 92 -7.13 14.19 -11.45
CA GLN A 92 -8.22 13.88 -12.39
C GLN A 92 -7.74 13.26 -13.70
N ALA A 93 -6.42 13.22 -13.94
CA ALA A 93 -5.86 12.69 -15.18
C ALA A 93 -6.28 11.23 -15.41
N VAL A 94 -6.76 10.96 -16.62
CA VAL A 94 -7.23 9.64 -17.07
C VAL A 94 -6.16 8.99 -17.95
N TYR A 95 -5.84 7.73 -17.65
CA TYR A 95 -4.89 6.96 -18.43
C TYR A 95 -5.47 6.59 -19.79
N ASN A 96 -4.67 6.77 -20.83
CA ASN A 96 -5.03 6.39 -22.18
C ASN A 96 -3.78 5.90 -22.91
N THR A 97 -3.67 4.59 -23.13
CA THR A 97 -2.53 3.96 -23.82
C THR A 97 -2.36 4.48 -25.24
N LEU A 98 -3.43 4.94 -25.90
CA LEU A 98 -3.36 5.49 -27.26
C LEU A 98 -2.54 6.80 -27.32
N LYS A 99 -2.34 7.49 -26.19
CA LYS A 99 -1.48 8.67 -26.11
C LYS A 99 0.02 8.32 -26.13
N PHE A 100 0.37 7.04 -26.00
CA PHE A 100 1.74 6.56 -25.83
C PHE A 100 2.11 5.47 -26.85
N PRO A 101 1.98 5.73 -28.17
CA PRO A 101 2.16 4.71 -29.20
C PRO A 101 3.60 4.18 -29.33
N HIS A 102 4.58 4.90 -28.79
CA HIS A 102 5.99 4.54 -28.88
C HIS A 102 6.53 3.81 -27.65
N VAL A 103 5.74 3.72 -26.57
CA VAL A 103 6.19 3.02 -25.36
C VAL A 103 6.24 1.53 -25.63
N THR A 104 7.41 0.95 -25.43
CA THR A 104 7.65 -0.46 -25.69
C THR A 104 7.26 -1.33 -24.49
N ARG A 105 7.05 -2.63 -24.74
CA ARG A 105 6.82 -3.61 -23.65
C ARG A 105 8.02 -3.70 -22.70
N GLY A 106 9.24 -3.50 -23.21
CA GLY A 106 10.45 -3.48 -22.39
C GLY A 106 10.46 -2.33 -21.39
N GLU A 107 10.06 -1.14 -21.81
CA GLU A 107 9.97 0.03 -20.93
C GLU A 107 8.86 -0.11 -19.88
N ILE A 108 7.73 -0.71 -20.24
CA ILE A 108 6.67 -1.03 -19.28
C ILE A 108 7.21 -2.01 -18.24
N TYR A 109 7.84 -3.10 -18.68
CA TYR A 109 8.42 -4.10 -17.80
C TYR A 109 9.47 -3.51 -16.84
N GLU A 110 10.36 -2.66 -17.33
CA GLU A 110 11.37 -1.99 -16.50
C GLU A 110 10.74 -1.07 -15.46
N ALA A 111 9.74 -0.27 -15.87
CA ALA A 111 9.01 0.61 -14.96
C ALA A 111 8.27 -0.19 -13.88
N GLU A 112 7.63 -1.31 -14.25
CA GLU A 112 6.96 -2.19 -13.30
C GLU A 112 7.93 -2.83 -12.31
N ASN A 113 9.06 -3.35 -12.78
CA ASN A 113 10.10 -3.90 -11.90
C ASN A 113 10.60 -2.84 -10.91
N HIS A 114 10.84 -1.62 -11.38
CA HIS A 114 11.26 -0.54 -10.50
C HIS A 114 10.17 -0.21 -9.46
N LEU A 115 8.90 -0.16 -9.86
CA LEU A 115 7.79 0.03 -8.93
C LEU A 115 7.66 -1.11 -7.91
N GLN A 116 7.97 -2.36 -8.26
CA GLN A 116 7.98 -3.47 -7.31
C GLN A 116 9.06 -3.28 -6.23
N ILE A 117 10.26 -2.84 -6.60
CA ILE A 117 11.34 -2.55 -5.65
C ILE A 117 10.92 -1.44 -4.69
N LEU A 118 10.40 -0.33 -5.21
CA LEU A 118 9.92 0.79 -4.40
C LEU A 118 8.74 0.38 -3.50
N ARG A 119 7.85 -0.49 -3.99
CA ARG A 119 6.75 -1.03 -3.19
C ARG A 119 7.28 -1.86 -2.02
N ALA A 120 8.29 -2.69 -2.23
CA ALA A 120 8.91 -3.46 -1.14
C ALA A 120 9.51 -2.55 -0.06
N GLN A 121 10.23 -1.49 -0.47
CA GLN A 121 10.77 -0.48 0.45
C GLN A 121 9.66 0.24 1.22
N TYR A 122 8.59 0.62 0.52
CA TYR A 122 7.42 1.23 1.14
C TYR A 122 6.80 0.31 2.21
N LEU A 123 6.54 -0.97 1.89
CA LEU A 123 5.97 -1.92 2.84
C LEU A 123 6.89 -2.18 4.03
N HIS A 124 8.20 -2.23 3.80
CA HIS A 124 9.19 -2.33 4.87
C HIS A 124 9.13 -1.11 5.81
N SER A 125 9.08 0.11 5.26
CA SER A 125 8.95 1.35 6.04
C SER A 125 7.70 1.37 6.93
N LEU A 126 6.60 0.77 6.46
CA LEU A 126 5.37 0.65 7.24
C LEU A 126 5.54 -0.32 8.42
N ARG A 127 6.18 -1.47 8.17
CA ARG A 127 6.44 -2.49 9.19
C ARG A 127 7.37 -1.96 10.29
N ASP A 128 8.45 -1.30 9.90
CA ASP A 128 9.40 -0.69 10.84
C ASP A 128 8.73 0.37 11.71
N ARG A 129 7.87 1.19 11.11
CA ARG A 129 7.10 2.17 11.84
C ARG A 129 6.12 1.53 12.82
N ALA A 130 5.41 0.47 12.40
CA ALA A 130 4.50 -0.25 13.27
C ALA A 130 5.24 -0.83 14.49
N ARG A 131 6.44 -1.39 14.29
CA ARG A 131 7.29 -1.91 15.37
C ARG A 131 7.69 -0.81 16.36
N LYS A 132 8.13 0.35 15.86
CA LYS A 132 8.51 1.52 16.68
C LYS A 132 7.36 2.07 17.53
N LEU A 133 6.12 1.92 17.08
CA LEU A 133 4.93 2.38 17.83
C LEU A 133 4.50 1.38 18.92
N GLN A 134 4.81 0.09 18.79
CA GLN A 134 4.48 -0.92 19.80
C GLN A 134 5.43 -0.94 21.00
N HIS A 135 6.62 -0.35 20.87
CA HIS A 135 7.63 -0.27 21.93
C HIS A 135 8.07 1.19 22.09
N PRO A 136 7.22 2.06 22.67
CA PRO A 136 7.64 3.41 23.01
C PRO A 136 8.70 3.30 24.10
N SER A 137 9.91 3.80 23.80
CA SER A 137 11.00 3.90 24.78
C SER A 137 10.67 4.89 25.89
#